data_AF-A0A0K1E1D1-F1
#
_entry.id   AF-A0A0K1E1D1-F1
#
_cell.length_a   1.000
_cell.length_b   1.000
_cell.length_c   1.000
_cell.angle_alpha   90.00
_cell.angle_beta   90.00
_cell.angle_gamma   90.00
#
_symmetry.space_group_name_H-M   'P 1'
#
loop_
_entity.id
_entity.type
_entity.pdbx_description
1 polymer ?
#
loop_
_entity_poly.entity_id
_entity_poly.type
_entity_poly.pdbx_seq_one_letter_code
_entity_poly.pdbx_strand_id
1 'polypeptide(L)'
;MSRLSDCVGFLQVELRQSSELRVFSGFEEEVCEGAVRGLDVDALCGPQQGQSWRSCLQIWLEWLKSAEVTLEQMDYLSAAVYALGVAPKLAATDYGTARQRDLGQLWTDTIRGFLGEIAFVKWLRERYRIRVELDYSVGPLEEYLLRDIKRIDGREPGLNVSIKTTKLSGIWLDVPGAQIMHSDVYVLVRVGVTREHFVAFLKAISVIRDKLFSKAVEHGVVDEKFLEQVWKSLPEFRPVPAYVAGFLPIRRGGRAADLPDMLEELPQSIHCRIFDADCEVKVKRAEVNSFLGFWHPGRQECREQLVDILKRKGRNVEGKKIEFAGIGDFTRAWHFLANSGRLKRRGDEWSALLQLL
;
A
#
# COMPACT_ATOMS: atom_id res chain seq x y z
N MET A 1 24.70 -9.00 12.34
CA MET A 1 23.81 -9.06 11.17
C MET A 1 22.69 -8.05 11.36
N SER A 2 22.23 -7.39 10.31
CA SER A 2 21.10 -6.45 10.40
C SER A 2 19.78 -7.22 10.49
N ARG A 3 18.78 -6.69 11.20
CA ARG A 3 17.43 -7.29 11.29
C ARG A 3 16.83 -7.62 9.91
N LEU A 4 17.14 -6.78 8.91
CA LEU A 4 16.74 -6.98 7.52
C LEU A 4 17.38 -8.24 6.92
N SER A 5 18.70 -8.41 7.06
CA SER A 5 19.40 -9.60 6.57
C SER A 5 18.87 -10.88 7.22
N ASP A 6 18.54 -10.82 8.51
CA ASP A 6 17.95 -11.96 9.23
C ASP A 6 16.56 -12.30 8.67
N CYS A 7 15.72 -11.29 8.42
CA CYS A 7 14.40 -11.47 7.80
C CYS A 7 14.52 -12.13 6.42
N VAL A 8 15.39 -11.61 5.55
CA VAL A 8 15.57 -12.12 4.18
C VAL A 8 16.02 -13.57 4.22
N GLY A 9 16.99 -13.92 5.06
CA GLY A 9 17.44 -15.30 5.22
C GLY A 9 16.32 -16.23 5.69
N PHE A 10 15.46 -15.74 6.60
CA PHE A 10 14.33 -16.51 7.12
C PHE A 10 13.24 -16.74 6.06
N LEU A 11 12.85 -15.70 5.32
CA LEU A 11 11.88 -15.78 4.25
C LEU A 11 12.37 -16.68 3.10
N GLN A 12 13.65 -16.60 2.73
CA GLN A 12 14.23 -17.48 1.70
C GLN A 12 14.15 -18.97 2.05
N VAL A 13 14.31 -19.32 3.33
CA VAL A 13 14.15 -20.71 3.79
C VAL A 13 12.70 -21.13 3.64
N GLU A 14 11.76 -20.29 4.08
CA GLU A 14 10.32 -20.59 3.99
C GLU A 14 9.85 -20.73 2.54
N LEU A 15 10.30 -19.87 1.62
CA LEU A 15 9.93 -19.92 0.20
C LEU A 15 10.37 -21.20 -0.51
N ARG A 16 11.46 -21.83 -0.04
CA ARG A 16 11.92 -23.12 -0.57
C ARG A 16 11.07 -24.28 -0.07
N GLN A 17 10.46 -24.14 1.12
CA GLN A 17 9.75 -25.21 1.82
C GLN A 17 8.24 -25.16 1.61
N SER A 18 7.64 -23.98 1.61
CA SER A 18 6.20 -23.76 1.47
C SER A 18 5.82 -23.37 0.05
N SER A 19 4.72 -23.91 -0.46
CA SER A 19 4.12 -23.46 -1.72
C SER A 19 3.35 -22.15 -1.59
N GLU A 20 2.84 -21.83 -0.39
CA GLU A 20 1.92 -20.71 -0.14
C GLU A 20 2.59 -19.36 -0.40
N LEU A 21 3.83 -19.18 0.06
CA LEU A 21 4.54 -17.90 -0.09
C LEU A 21 5.30 -17.78 -1.42
N ARG A 22 5.33 -18.81 -2.28
CA ARG A 22 6.17 -18.82 -3.49
C ARG A 22 5.94 -17.65 -4.43
N VAL A 23 4.75 -17.05 -4.40
CA VAL A 23 4.43 -15.83 -5.16
C VAL A 23 5.38 -14.66 -4.83
N PHE A 24 5.95 -14.63 -3.63
CA PHE A 24 6.95 -13.62 -3.21
C PHE A 24 8.39 -13.94 -3.64
N SER A 25 8.63 -15.04 -4.37
CA SER A 25 9.98 -15.37 -4.83
C SER A 25 10.54 -14.30 -5.78
N GLY A 26 11.74 -13.79 -5.47
CA GLY A 26 12.34 -12.64 -6.14
C GLY A 26 11.93 -11.29 -5.55
N PHE A 27 11.10 -11.26 -4.50
CA PHE A 27 10.70 -10.05 -3.77
C PHE A 27 11.14 -10.07 -2.29
N GLU A 28 12.05 -10.97 -1.91
CA GLU A 28 12.39 -11.24 -0.51
C GLU A 28 12.89 -9.98 0.21
N GLU A 29 13.77 -9.22 -0.44
CA GLU A 29 14.29 -7.96 0.10
C GLU A 29 13.18 -6.92 0.27
N GLU A 30 12.29 -6.76 -0.71
CA GLU A 30 11.22 -5.75 -0.65
C GLU A 30 10.20 -6.07 0.44
N VAL A 31 9.80 -7.34 0.56
CA VAL A 31 8.87 -7.81 1.60
C VAL A 31 9.48 -7.57 2.98
N CYS A 32 10.73 -7.99 3.18
CA CYS A 32 11.42 -7.82 4.45
C CYS A 32 11.77 -6.37 4.77
N GLU A 33 12.07 -5.54 3.77
CA GLU A 33 12.25 -4.10 3.96
C GLU A 33 10.96 -3.47 4.48
N GLY A 34 9.82 -3.74 3.83
CA GLY A 34 8.52 -3.26 4.26
C GLY A 34 8.16 -3.72 5.68
N ALA A 35 8.39 -5.00 5.98
CA ALA A 35 8.05 -5.58 7.27
C ALA A 35 8.94 -5.06 8.42
N VAL A 36 10.25 -4.96 8.20
CA VAL A 36 11.20 -4.53 9.25
C VAL A 36 11.16 -3.02 9.44
N ARG A 37 11.22 -2.23 8.37
CA ARG A 37 11.18 -0.75 8.47
C ARG A 37 9.78 -0.24 8.82
N GLY A 38 8.75 -0.99 8.42
CA GLY A 38 7.37 -0.74 8.81
C GLY A 38 7.05 -1.17 10.23
N LEU A 39 7.99 -1.80 10.97
CA LEU A 39 7.77 -2.30 12.32
C LEU A 39 6.64 -3.34 12.41
N ASP A 40 6.37 -4.06 11.32
CA ASP A 40 5.30 -5.05 11.27
C ASP A 40 5.65 -6.25 12.16
N VAL A 41 6.91 -6.69 12.09
CA VAL A 41 7.47 -7.77 12.91
C VAL A 41 7.42 -7.37 14.39
N ASP A 42 7.86 -6.16 14.73
CA ASP A 42 7.87 -5.67 16.10
C ASP A 42 6.44 -5.58 16.68
N ALA A 43 5.48 -5.06 15.91
CA ALA A 43 4.10 -4.92 16.35
C ALA A 43 3.36 -6.26 16.53
N LEU A 44 3.70 -7.30 15.76
CA LEU A 44 3.18 -8.65 15.97
C LEU A 44 3.86 -9.36 17.15
N CYS A 45 5.14 -9.08 17.40
CA CYS A 45 5.87 -9.68 18.51
C CYS A 45 5.36 -9.17 19.88
N GLY A 46 4.85 -7.94 19.91
CA GLY A 46 4.29 -7.32 21.10
C GLY A 46 5.35 -6.93 22.16
N PRO A 47 4.92 -6.32 23.27
CA PRO A 47 5.83 -5.92 24.35
C PRO A 47 6.17 -7.13 25.22
N GLN A 48 7.27 -7.85 24.95
CA GLN A 48 7.73 -8.91 25.84
C GLN A 48 9.25 -8.90 26.06
N GLN A 49 9.64 -8.75 27.33
CA GLN A 49 10.98 -9.07 27.81
C GLN A 49 11.29 -10.54 27.51
N GLY A 50 12.39 -10.81 26.80
CA GLY A 50 12.93 -12.17 26.63
C GLY A 50 12.60 -12.90 25.31
N GLN A 51 11.76 -12.35 24.42
CA GLN A 51 11.58 -12.95 23.09
C GLN A 51 12.76 -12.61 22.15
N SER A 52 13.24 -13.61 21.43
CA SER A 52 14.30 -13.42 20.43
C SER A 52 13.73 -12.89 19.11
N TRP A 53 14.53 -12.14 18.35
CA TRP A 53 14.16 -11.64 17.01
C TRP A 53 13.70 -12.75 16.06
N ARG A 54 14.31 -13.95 16.15
CA ARG A 54 13.91 -15.12 15.37
C ARG A 54 12.49 -15.58 15.69
N SER A 55 12.09 -15.54 16.97
CA SER A 55 10.72 -15.85 17.37
C SER A 55 9.72 -14.85 16.79
N CYS A 56 10.06 -13.56 16.79
CA CYS A 56 9.22 -12.54 16.18
C CYS A 56 9.05 -12.77 14.67
N LEU A 57 10.13 -13.13 13.96
CA LEU A 57 10.08 -13.46 12.53
C LEU A 57 9.19 -14.68 12.24
N GLN A 58 9.20 -15.69 13.10
CA GLN A 58 8.31 -16.85 12.97
C GLN A 58 6.84 -16.44 13.07
N ILE A 59 6.49 -15.63 14.08
CA ILE A 59 5.13 -15.11 14.26
C ILE A 59 4.72 -14.29 13.03
N TRP A 60 5.61 -13.43 12.54
CA TRP A 60 5.36 -12.62 11.35
C TRP A 60 5.19 -13.47 10.07
N LEU A 61 5.96 -14.54 9.88
CA LEU A 61 5.79 -15.43 8.72
C LEU A 61 4.45 -16.14 8.73
N GLU A 62 4.01 -16.65 9.89
CA GLU A 62 2.69 -17.28 10.01
C GLU A 62 1.57 -16.26 9.75
N TRP A 63 1.74 -15.03 10.23
CA TRP A 63 0.83 -13.94 9.86
C TRP A 63 0.86 -13.65 8.35
N LEU A 64 2.03 -13.59 7.71
CA LEU A 64 2.15 -13.32 6.27
C LEU A 64 1.42 -14.39 5.44
N LYS A 65 1.51 -15.67 5.81
CA LYS A 65 0.74 -16.76 5.16
C LYS A 65 -0.76 -16.57 5.25
N SER A 66 -1.24 -15.95 6.32
CA SER A 66 -2.68 -15.62 6.49
C SER A 66 -3.09 -14.35 5.74
N ALA A 67 -2.15 -13.42 5.52
CA ALA A 67 -2.37 -12.11 4.92
C ALA A 67 -2.14 -12.07 3.40
N GLU A 68 -1.45 -13.06 2.84
CA GLU A 68 -1.07 -13.10 1.43
C GLU A 68 -2.26 -13.31 0.49
N VAL A 69 -2.07 -12.77 -0.72
CA VAL A 69 -2.96 -12.89 -1.86
C VAL A 69 -2.12 -12.97 -3.12
N THR A 70 -2.43 -13.93 -3.99
CA THR A 70 -1.86 -14.00 -5.34
C THR A 70 -2.83 -13.38 -6.34
N LEU A 71 -2.37 -12.42 -7.15
CA LEU A 71 -3.17 -11.79 -8.22
C LEU A 71 -2.76 -12.35 -9.58
N GLU A 72 -3.72 -12.96 -10.29
CA GLU A 72 -3.50 -13.64 -11.55
C GLU A 72 -3.64 -12.72 -12.76
N GLN A 73 -3.33 -13.23 -13.95
CA GLN A 73 -3.46 -12.48 -15.21
C GLN A 73 -4.88 -11.89 -15.40
N MET A 74 -5.93 -12.60 -14.98
CA MET A 74 -7.31 -12.13 -15.08
C MET A 74 -7.64 -11.02 -14.08
N ASP A 75 -7.05 -11.05 -12.89
CA ASP A 75 -7.16 -9.98 -11.90
C ASP A 75 -6.50 -8.71 -12.47
N TYR A 76 -5.33 -8.88 -13.10
CA TYR A 76 -4.62 -7.80 -13.77
C TYR A 76 -5.37 -7.22 -14.96
N LEU A 77 -5.94 -8.07 -15.83
CA LEU A 77 -6.77 -7.63 -16.95
C LEU A 77 -7.95 -6.79 -16.46
N SER A 78 -8.62 -7.23 -15.40
CA SER A 78 -9.74 -6.50 -14.80
C SER A 78 -9.28 -5.11 -14.33
N ALA A 79 -8.18 -5.04 -13.57
CA ALA A 79 -7.60 -3.77 -13.14
C ALA A 79 -7.22 -2.87 -14.33
N ALA A 80 -6.60 -3.42 -15.37
CA ALA A 80 -6.21 -2.69 -16.59
C ALA A 80 -7.40 -2.07 -17.31
N VAL A 81 -8.50 -2.82 -17.47
CA VAL A 81 -9.71 -2.34 -18.15
C VAL A 81 -10.40 -1.24 -17.35
N TYR A 82 -10.62 -1.43 -16.03
CA TYR A 82 -11.26 -0.39 -15.21
C TYR A 82 -10.39 0.87 -15.09
N ALA A 83 -9.07 0.69 -14.99
CA ALA A 83 -8.12 1.80 -14.95
C ALA A 83 -8.18 2.68 -16.21
N LEU A 84 -8.46 2.13 -17.39
CA LEU A 84 -8.62 2.93 -18.62
C LEU A 84 -9.82 3.90 -18.53
N GLY A 85 -10.89 3.52 -17.84
CA GLY A 85 -12.07 4.39 -17.67
C GLY A 85 -11.85 5.55 -16.69
N VAL A 86 -10.91 5.39 -15.75
CA VAL A 86 -10.68 6.32 -14.65
C VAL A 86 -9.44 7.19 -14.87
N ALA A 87 -8.32 6.63 -15.34
CA ALA A 87 -7.04 7.31 -15.45
C ALA A 87 -7.08 8.65 -16.22
N PRO A 88 -7.81 8.79 -17.35
CA PRO A 88 -7.90 10.07 -18.07
C PRO A 88 -8.58 11.20 -17.28
N LYS A 89 -9.34 10.86 -16.24
CA LYS A 89 -10.08 11.81 -15.40
C LYS A 89 -9.31 12.24 -14.16
N LEU A 90 -8.21 11.56 -13.86
CA LEU A 90 -7.34 11.93 -12.74
C LEU A 90 -6.53 13.17 -13.10
N ALA A 91 -6.33 14.05 -12.13
CA ALA A 91 -5.51 15.24 -12.34
C ALA A 91 -4.09 14.84 -12.78
N ALA A 92 -3.62 15.42 -13.89
CA ALA A 92 -2.32 15.12 -14.47
C ALA A 92 -1.12 15.60 -13.62
N THR A 93 -1.37 16.35 -12.55
CA THR A 93 -0.35 16.94 -11.67
C THR A 93 0.13 15.95 -10.63
N ASP A 94 1.44 15.72 -10.56
CA ASP A 94 2.06 15.20 -9.34
C ASP A 94 1.75 16.10 -8.15
N TYR A 95 1.72 15.53 -6.95
CA TYR A 95 1.72 16.31 -5.72
C TYR A 95 2.93 17.27 -5.64
N GLY A 96 3.95 17.14 -6.50
CA GLY A 96 5.12 18.01 -6.64
C GLY A 96 5.14 18.87 -7.92
N THR A 97 5.70 20.08 -7.81
CA THR A 97 5.53 21.22 -8.73
C THR A 97 6.29 21.16 -10.07
N ALA A 98 6.61 19.98 -10.64
CA ALA A 98 7.45 19.95 -11.85
C ALA A 98 7.15 18.88 -12.91
N ARG A 99 6.33 17.85 -12.63
CA ARG A 99 6.09 16.78 -13.59
C ARG A 99 4.60 16.55 -13.80
N GLN A 100 4.15 16.73 -15.04
CA GLN A 100 2.85 16.23 -15.48
C GLN A 100 3.03 14.76 -15.85
N ARG A 101 2.20 13.88 -15.27
CA ARG A 101 2.20 12.47 -15.64
C ARG A 101 1.51 12.33 -16.99
N ASP A 102 2.12 11.57 -17.90
CA ASP A 102 1.42 11.15 -19.11
C ASP A 102 0.32 10.13 -18.75
N LEU A 103 -0.59 9.91 -19.70
CA LEU A 103 -1.72 9.01 -19.50
C LEU A 103 -1.27 7.56 -19.26
N GLY A 104 -0.14 7.12 -19.83
CA GLY A 104 0.40 5.78 -19.59
C GLY A 104 0.84 5.62 -18.15
N GLN A 105 1.52 6.61 -17.59
CA GLN A 105 1.87 6.63 -16.17
C GLN A 105 0.63 6.64 -15.28
N LEU A 106 -0.35 7.53 -15.55
CA LEU A 106 -1.62 7.56 -14.81
C LEU A 106 -2.35 6.21 -14.88
N TRP A 107 -2.35 5.56 -16.04
CA TRP A 107 -2.96 4.26 -16.23
C TRP A 107 -2.29 3.20 -15.36
N THR A 108 -0.96 3.07 -15.43
CA THR A 108 -0.23 2.07 -14.63
C THR A 108 -0.29 2.33 -13.12
N ASP A 109 -0.36 3.59 -12.68
CA ASP A 109 -0.60 3.93 -11.27
C ASP A 109 -2.02 3.54 -10.83
N THR A 110 -3.03 3.79 -11.68
CA THR A 110 -4.42 3.42 -11.42
C THR A 110 -4.61 1.90 -11.39
N ILE A 111 -3.94 1.16 -12.29
CA ILE A 111 -3.88 -0.31 -12.27
C ILE A 111 -3.39 -0.79 -10.90
N ARG A 112 -2.30 -0.21 -10.40
CA ARG A 112 -1.74 -0.58 -9.09
C ARG A 112 -2.74 -0.33 -7.96
N GLY A 113 -3.47 0.77 -8.01
CA GLY A 113 -4.58 1.05 -7.09
C GLY A 113 -5.61 -0.09 -7.08
N PHE A 114 -6.20 -0.38 -8.24
CA PHE A 114 -7.20 -1.44 -8.39
C PHE A 114 -6.69 -2.84 -8.06
N LEU A 115 -5.42 -3.16 -8.32
CA LEU A 115 -4.84 -4.43 -7.89
C LEU A 115 -4.88 -4.60 -6.37
N GLY A 116 -4.67 -3.54 -5.60
CA GLY A 116 -4.79 -3.61 -4.14
C GLY A 116 -6.23 -3.78 -3.66
N GLU A 117 -7.19 -3.13 -4.33
CA GLU A 117 -8.62 -3.33 -4.06
C GLU A 117 -9.05 -4.78 -4.36
N ILE A 118 -8.68 -5.30 -5.53
CA ILE A 118 -8.95 -6.68 -5.94
C ILE A 118 -8.29 -7.65 -4.96
N ALA A 119 -7.05 -7.38 -4.52
CA ALA A 119 -6.37 -8.22 -3.54
C ALA A 119 -7.14 -8.28 -2.22
N PHE A 120 -7.63 -7.14 -1.71
CA PHE A 120 -8.40 -7.12 -0.46
C PHE A 120 -9.72 -7.91 -0.59
N VAL A 121 -10.45 -7.74 -1.70
CA VAL A 121 -11.69 -8.49 -1.94
C VAL A 121 -11.44 -9.98 -2.06
N LYS A 122 -10.38 -10.36 -2.79
CA LYS A 122 -9.96 -11.75 -2.94
C LYS A 122 -9.58 -12.37 -1.59
N TRP A 123 -8.83 -11.64 -0.78
CA TRP A 123 -8.49 -12.02 0.60
C TRP A 123 -9.71 -12.24 1.49
N LEU A 124 -10.67 -11.31 1.49
CA LEU A 124 -11.91 -11.43 2.26
C LEU A 124 -12.71 -12.68 1.87
N ARG A 125 -12.81 -12.94 0.56
CA ARG A 125 -13.51 -14.11 0.02
C ARG A 125 -12.82 -15.42 0.40
N GLU A 126 -11.49 -15.46 0.34
CA GLU A 126 -10.72 -16.68 0.54
C GLU A 126 -10.55 -17.01 2.02
N ARG A 127 -10.29 -16.01 2.87
CA ARG A 127 -10.00 -16.18 4.29
C ARG A 127 -11.22 -16.09 5.19
N TYR A 128 -12.21 -15.27 4.83
CA TYR A 128 -13.39 -15.01 5.66
C TYR A 128 -14.72 -15.39 4.99
N ARG A 129 -14.69 -15.85 3.74
CA ARG A 129 -15.88 -16.22 2.95
C ARG A 129 -16.87 -15.07 2.74
N ILE A 130 -16.41 -13.83 2.86
CA ILE A 130 -17.21 -12.62 2.65
C ILE A 130 -17.17 -12.24 1.17
N ARG A 131 -18.31 -12.00 0.55
CA ARG A 131 -18.39 -11.54 -0.85
C ARG A 131 -18.45 -10.02 -0.87
N VAL A 132 -17.52 -9.41 -1.57
CA VAL A 132 -17.45 -7.96 -1.70
C VAL A 132 -17.54 -7.57 -3.17
N GLU A 133 -18.37 -6.58 -3.47
CA GLU A 133 -18.47 -5.94 -4.78
C GLU A 133 -17.76 -4.59 -4.73
N LEU A 134 -16.79 -4.38 -5.62
CA LEU A 134 -16.07 -3.12 -5.77
C LEU A 134 -16.93 -2.08 -6.50
N ASP A 135 -16.69 -0.80 -6.20
CA ASP A 135 -17.34 0.29 -6.92
C ASP A 135 -16.48 0.79 -8.09
N TYR A 136 -16.76 0.29 -9.29
CA TYR A 136 -16.13 0.78 -10.53
C TYR A 136 -16.91 1.90 -11.21
N SER A 137 -17.90 2.49 -10.53
CA SER A 137 -18.81 3.45 -11.15
C SER A 137 -18.06 4.70 -11.62
N VAL A 138 -18.37 5.15 -12.82
CA VAL A 138 -17.73 6.28 -13.48
C VAL A 138 -18.72 7.44 -13.58
N GLY A 139 -18.47 8.56 -12.89
CA GLY A 139 -19.25 9.81 -13.07
C GLY A 139 -18.57 11.07 -12.52
N PRO A 140 -19.27 12.21 -12.42
CA PRO A 140 -18.66 13.52 -12.09
C PRO A 140 -18.05 13.52 -10.68
N LEU A 141 -16.86 14.13 -10.52
CA LEU A 141 -16.10 14.11 -9.27
C LEU A 141 -16.90 14.67 -8.07
N GLU A 142 -17.85 15.58 -8.31
CA GLU A 142 -18.67 16.20 -7.26
C GLU A 142 -19.82 15.32 -6.73
N GLU A 143 -20.23 14.25 -7.44
CA GLU A 143 -21.39 13.42 -7.06
C GLU A 143 -21.02 12.02 -6.55
N TYR A 144 -19.75 11.60 -6.69
CA TYR A 144 -19.28 10.29 -6.28
C TYR A 144 -18.47 10.38 -4.99
N LEU A 145 -19.14 10.17 -3.86
CA LEU A 145 -18.45 9.83 -2.62
C LEU A 145 -17.88 8.41 -2.76
N LEU A 146 -16.63 8.36 -3.26
CA LEU A 146 -15.78 7.18 -3.42
C LEU A 146 -15.85 6.26 -2.19
N ARG A 147 -16.67 5.23 -2.26
CA ARG A 147 -16.51 4.05 -1.43
C ARG A 147 -15.87 3.01 -2.31
N ASP A 148 -14.70 2.51 -1.91
CA ASP A 148 -14.01 1.48 -2.69
C ASP A 148 -14.85 0.18 -2.69
N ILE A 149 -15.69 -0.01 -1.67
CA ILE A 149 -16.64 -1.12 -1.54
C ILE A 149 -18.08 -0.64 -1.76
N LYS A 150 -18.75 -1.23 -2.76
CA LYS A 150 -20.15 -0.99 -3.09
C LYS A 150 -21.11 -1.82 -2.26
N ARG A 151 -20.85 -3.13 -2.13
CA ARG A 151 -21.70 -4.07 -1.39
C ARG A 151 -20.87 -5.14 -0.70
N ILE A 152 -21.40 -5.65 0.41
CA ILE A 152 -20.87 -6.79 1.16
C ILE A 152 -22.00 -7.77 1.34
N ASP A 153 -21.85 -9.00 0.85
CA ASP A 153 -22.87 -10.06 0.84
C ASP A 153 -24.26 -9.59 0.36
N GLY A 154 -24.26 -8.70 -0.64
CA GLY A 154 -25.48 -8.15 -1.26
C GLY A 154 -26.13 -6.98 -0.51
N ARG A 155 -25.61 -6.56 0.65
CA ARG A 155 -26.07 -5.37 1.40
C ARG A 155 -25.09 -4.21 1.29
N GLU A 156 -25.56 -3.00 1.59
CA GLU A 156 -24.67 -1.84 1.74
C GLU A 156 -23.74 -2.03 2.96
N PRO A 157 -22.48 -1.59 2.88
CA PRO A 157 -21.54 -1.67 3.99
C PRO A 157 -22.01 -0.86 5.21
N GLY A 158 -21.89 -1.44 6.42
CA GLY A 158 -22.11 -0.73 7.67
C GLY A 158 -21.05 0.33 7.98
N LEU A 159 -19.86 0.18 7.37
CA LEU A 159 -18.73 1.09 7.47
C LEU A 159 -18.21 1.47 6.08
N ASN A 160 -17.75 2.71 5.94
CA ASN A 160 -17.02 3.16 4.76
C ASN A 160 -15.57 2.71 4.85
N VAL A 161 -15.13 1.87 3.91
CA VAL A 161 -13.76 1.38 3.82
C VAL A 161 -13.05 2.06 2.66
N SER A 162 -11.85 2.59 2.90
CA SER A 162 -10.92 2.96 1.84
C SER A 162 -9.70 2.05 1.83
N ILE A 163 -9.31 1.58 0.66
CA ILE A 163 -8.19 0.69 0.43
C ILE A 163 -7.06 1.52 -0.19
N LYS A 164 -5.91 1.53 0.48
CA LYS A 164 -4.71 2.23 0.02
C LYS A 164 -3.67 1.20 -0.39
N THR A 165 -3.12 1.39 -1.57
CA THR A 165 -2.14 0.47 -2.15
C THR A 165 -0.75 1.06 -2.12
N THR A 166 0.24 0.26 -1.74
CA THR A 166 1.66 0.63 -1.84
C THR A 166 2.51 -0.54 -2.32
N LYS A 167 3.79 -0.29 -2.62
CA LYS A 167 4.77 -1.33 -2.98
C LYS A 167 5.09 -2.22 -1.78
N LEU A 168 5.67 -3.40 -1.99
CA LEU A 168 6.02 -4.33 -0.90
C LEU A 168 6.94 -3.70 0.17
N SER A 169 7.87 -2.84 -0.24
CA SER A 169 8.76 -2.08 0.66
C SER A 169 8.13 -0.83 1.29
N GLY A 170 6.87 -0.50 0.96
CA GLY A 170 6.20 0.72 1.41
C GLY A 170 5.70 0.63 2.85
N ILE A 171 6.16 1.54 3.71
CA ILE A 171 5.89 1.46 5.17
C ILE A 171 4.78 2.38 5.67
N TRP A 172 4.19 3.19 4.78
CA TRP A 172 3.22 4.22 5.14
C TRP A 172 1.86 3.92 4.55
N LEU A 173 0.83 3.96 5.40
CA LEU A 173 -0.52 4.31 4.99
C LEU A 173 -0.56 5.84 4.89
N ASP A 174 -0.54 6.34 3.66
CA ASP A 174 -0.66 7.78 3.36
C ASP A 174 -2.05 8.07 2.83
N VAL A 175 -2.76 8.95 3.53
CA VAL A 175 -4.08 9.42 3.15
C VAL A 175 -4.02 10.93 3.01
N PRO A 176 -4.34 11.50 1.83
CA PRO A 176 -4.47 12.94 1.68
C PRO A 176 -5.37 13.54 2.77
N GLY A 177 -4.96 14.64 3.39
CA GLY A 177 -5.62 15.16 4.60
C GLY A 177 -7.09 15.53 4.40
N ALA A 178 -7.50 15.91 3.18
CA ALA A 178 -8.91 16.11 2.85
C ALA A 178 -9.71 14.78 2.83
N GLN A 179 -9.04 13.67 2.49
CA GLN A 179 -9.66 12.36 2.34
C GLN A 179 -9.81 11.59 3.64
N ILE A 180 -9.03 11.90 4.68
CA ILE A 180 -9.02 11.15 5.95
C ILE A 180 -10.40 11.12 6.63
N MET A 181 -11.26 12.11 6.33
CA MET A 181 -12.60 12.21 6.88
C MET A 181 -13.67 11.51 6.02
N HIS A 182 -13.32 10.79 4.95
CA HIS A 182 -14.31 10.17 4.07
C HIS A 182 -14.63 8.71 4.42
N SER A 183 -13.69 8.00 5.06
CA SER A 183 -13.83 6.60 5.44
C SER A 183 -13.74 6.39 6.95
N ASP A 184 -14.44 5.37 7.43
CA ASP A 184 -14.39 4.91 8.82
C ASP A 184 -13.15 4.02 9.05
N VAL A 185 -12.70 3.33 8.00
CA VAL A 185 -11.58 2.39 8.04
C VAL A 185 -10.70 2.55 6.82
N TYR A 186 -9.39 2.57 7.05
CA TYR A 186 -8.37 2.58 5.99
C TYR A 186 -7.58 1.29 6.02
N VAL A 187 -7.61 0.54 4.92
CA VAL A 187 -6.86 -0.72 4.76
C VAL A 187 -5.60 -0.44 3.96
N LEU A 188 -4.46 -0.94 4.42
CA LEU A 188 -3.21 -0.89 3.65
C LEU A 188 -2.98 -2.24 2.96
N VAL A 189 -2.84 -2.22 1.65
CA VAL A 189 -2.46 -3.38 0.84
C VAL A 189 -1.10 -3.13 0.19
N ARG A 190 -0.20 -4.11 0.30
CA ARG A 190 1.12 -4.07 -0.34
C ARG A 190 1.13 -4.98 -1.55
N VAL A 191 1.61 -4.49 -2.68
CA VAL A 191 1.58 -5.22 -3.97
C VAL A 191 2.96 -5.20 -4.63
N GLY A 192 3.43 -6.37 -5.09
CA GLY A 192 4.71 -6.60 -5.75
C GLY A 192 4.68 -6.31 -7.24
N VAL A 193 4.44 -5.06 -7.58
CA VAL A 193 4.42 -4.59 -8.96
C VAL A 193 5.83 -4.18 -9.39
N THR A 194 6.45 -4.94 -10.30
CA THR A 194 7.77 -4.58 -10.86
C THR A 194 7.66 -3.43 -11.86
N ARG A 195 8.79 -2.81 -12.21
CA ARG A 195 8.83 -1.77 -13.26
C ARG A 195 8.40 -2.28 -14.63
N GLU A 196 8.55 -3.58 -14.86
CA GLU A 196 8.33 -4.25 -16.15
C GLU A 196 6.95 -4.90 -16.27
N HIS A 197 6.20 -4.96 -15.16
CA HIS A 197 4.99 -5.76 -15.04
C HIS A 197 3.91 -5.43 -16.10
N PHE A 198 3.78 -4.16 -16.48
CA PHE A 198 2.78 -3.72 -17.45
C PHE A 198 3.13 -4.22 -18.86
N VAL A 199 4.39 -4.13 -19.27
CA VAL A 199 4.87 -4.67 -20.54
C VAL A 199 4.76 -6.20 -20.53
N ALA A 200 5.07 -6.84 -19.41
CA ALA A 200 4.92 -8.28 -19.23
C ALA A 200 3.47 -8.73 -19.40
N PHE A 201 2.52 -7.97 -18.84
CA PHE A 201 1.10 -8.20 -19.03
C PHE A 201 0.68 -8.05 -20.50
N LEU A 202 1.07 -6.96 -21.17
CA LEU A 202 0.76 -6.75 -22.59
C LEU A 202 1.34 -7.86 -23.48
N LYS A 203 2.51 -8.41 -23.13
CA LYS A 203 3.08 -9.60 -23.77
C LYS A 203 2.20 -10.82 -23.52
N ALA A 204 1.80 -11.09 -22.28
CA ALA A 204 1.00 -12.26 -21.92
C ALA A 204 -0.39 -12.28 -22.57
N ILE A 205 -1.00 -11.12 -22.82
CA ILE A 205 -2.25 -11.01 -23.59
C ILE A 205 -2.02 -10.78 -25.09
N SER A 206 -0.79 -10.93 -25.58
CA SER A 206 -0.40 -10.81 -26.99
C SER A 206 -0.66 -9.46 -27.68
N VAL A 207 -1.02 -8.40 -26.94
CA VAL A 207 -1.29 -7.06 -27.52
C VAL A 207 -0.10 -6.52 -28.30
N ILE A 208 1.12 -6.73 -27.82
CA ILE A 208 2.34 -6.28 -28.50
C ILE A 208 2.48 -6.98 -29.86
N ARG A 209 2.26 -8.30 -29.89
CA ARG A 209 2.35 -9.08 -31.12
C ARG A 209 1.22 -8.72 -32.09
N ASP A 210 -0.01 -8.69 -31.60
CA ASP A 210 -1.20 -8.57 -32.44
C ASP A 210 -1.44 -7.16 -32.98
N LYS A 211 -0.98 -6.13 -32.25
CA LYS A 211 -1.28 -4.72 -32.57
C LYS A 211 -0.08 -3.93 -33.01
N LEU A 212 1.08 -4.12 -32.38
CA LEU A 212 2.30 -3.38 -32.75
C LEU A 212 3.09 -4.13 -33.83
N PHE A 213 3.41 -5.41 -33.61
CA PHE A 213 4.27 -6.16 -34.54
C PHE A 213 3.58 -6.38 -35.89
N SER A 214 2.30 -6.77 -35.89
CA SER A 214 1.53 -6.91 -37.12
C SER A 214 1.54 -5.64 -37.98
N LYS A 215 1.42 -4.46 -37.35
CA LYS A 215 1.48 -3.17 -38.06
C LYS A 215 2.89 -2.82 -38.54
N ALA A 216 3.91 -3.16 -37.76
CA ALA A 216 5.30 -2.94 -38.15
C ALA A 216 5.68 -3.74 -39.41
N VAL A 217 5.22 -4.99 -39.52
CA VAL A 217 5.40 -5.82 -40.71
C VAL A 217 4.60 -5.27 -41.90
N GLU A 218 3.31 -4.95 -41.69
CA GLU A 218 2.42 -4.39 -42.73
C GLU A 218 3.02 -3.14 -43.39
N HIS A 219 3.67 -2.29 -42.60
CA HIS A 219 4.29 -1.05 -43.08
C HIS A 219 5.79 -1.17 -43.39
N GLY A 220 6.36 -2.38 -43.37
CA GLY A 220 7.76 -2.61 -43.72
C GLY A 220 8.77 -1.89 -42.80
N VAL A 221 8.40 -1.62 -41.55
CA VAL A 221 9.24 -0.91 -40.58
C VAL A 221 10.45 -1.75 -40.16
N VAL A 222 10.23 -3.06 -39.97
CA VAL A 222 11.25 -4.04 -39.55
C VAL A 222 10.90 -5.42 -40.10
N ASP A 223 11.89 -6.31 -40.14
CA ASP A 223 11.69 -7.71 -40.51
C ASP A 223 11.19 -8.58 -39.33
N GLU A 224 10.65 -9.76 -39.67
CA GLU A 224 10.13 -10.71 -38.67
C GLU A 224 11.22 -11.24 -37.73
N LYS A 225 12.47 -11.33 -38.21
CA LYS A 225 13.60 -11.85 -37.43
C LYS A 225 13.92 -10.93 -36.27
N PHE A 226 13.93 -9.61 -36.50
CA PHE A 226 14.09 -8.61 -35.47
C PHE A 226 12.94 -8.66 -34.46
N LEU A 227 11.69 -8.75 -34.94
CA LEU A 227 10.52 -8.83 -34.05
C LEU A 227 10.54 -10.05 -33.14
N GLU A 228 11.00 -11.21 -33.62
CA GLU A 228 11.15 -12.41 -32.79
C GLU A 228 12.25 -12.24 -31.72
N GLN A 229 13.33 -11.52 -32.03
CA GLN A 229 14.34 -11.17 -31.02
C GLN A 229 13.77 -10.25 -29.95
N VAL A 230 13.02 -9.21 -30.36
CA VAL A 230 12.34 -8.29 -29.43
C VAL A 230 11.34 -9.07 -28.56
N TRP A 231 10.54 -9.97 -29.14
CA TRP A 231 9.58 -10.77 -28.38
C TRP A 231 10.25 -11.58 -27.27
N LYS A 232 11.39 -12.20 -27.56
CA LYS A 232 12.16 -13.00 -26.61
C LYS A 232 12.80 -12.16 -25.51
N SER A 233 13.13 -10.89 -25.79
CA SER A 233 13.69 -9.99 -24.77
C SER A 233 12.65 -9.38 -23.84
N LEU A 234 11.37 -9.42 -24.21
CA LEU A 234 10.31 -8.86 -23.36
C LEU A 234 10.08 -9.71 -22.10
N PRO A 235 9.76 -9.09 -20.96
CA PRO A 235 9.53 -9.78 -19.70
C PRO A 235 8.30 -10.71 -19.78
N GLU A 236 8.36 -11.86 -19.11
CA GLU A 236 7.22 -12.75 -18.95
C GLU A 236 6.34 -12.31 -17.77
N PHE A 237 5.02 -12.39 -17.95
CA PHE A 237 4.09 -12.11 -16.86
C PHE A 237 4.23 -13.19 -15.78
N ARG A 238 4.20 -12.75 -14.54
CA ARG A 238 4.11 -13.62 -13.36
C ARG A 238 2.95 -13.14 -12.50
N PRO A 239 2.27 -14.03 -11.77
CA PRO A 239 1.28 -13.61 -10.79
C PRO A 239 1.88 -12.56 -9.84
N VAL A 240 1.08 -11.55 -9.53
CA VAL A 240 1.53 -10.41 -8.73
C VAL A 240 1.30 -10.73 -7.25
N PRO A 241 2.35 -10.80 -6.41
CA PRO A 241 2.17 -11.03 -4.99
C PRO A 241 1.56 -9.81 -4.32
N ALA A 242 0.65 -10.02 -3.39
CA ALA A 242 0.10 -8.98 -2.52
C ALA A 242 -0.13 -9.51 -1.11
N TYR A 243 -0.27 -8.60 -0.15
CA TYR A 243 -0.80 -8.94 1.17
C TYR A 243 -1.49 -7.76 1.84
N VAL A 244 -2.48 -8.07 2.68
CA VAL A 244 -3.21 -7.08 3.47
C VAL A 244 -2.40 -6.77 4.74
N ALA A 245 -1.73 -5.61 4.76
CA ALA A 245 -0.79 -5.25 5.83
C ALA A 245 -1.48 -4.90 7.16
N GLY A 246 -2.74 -4.48 7.09
CA GLY A 246 -3.56 -4.13 8.25
C GLY A 246 -4.55 -3.02 7.93
N PHE A 247 -5.24 -2.56 8.98
CA PHE A 247 -6.19 -1.47 8.89
C PHE A 247 -6.05 -0.46 10.02
N LEU A 248 -6.52 0.76 9.76
CA LEU A 248 -6.63 1.85 10.73
C LEU A 248 -8.10 2.27 10.84
N PRO A 249 -8.76 2.03 11.98
CA PRO A 249 -10.11 2.51 12.20
C PRO A 249 -10.09 3.93 12.81
N ILE A 250 -10.96 4.80 12.32
CA ILE A 250 -11.04 6.21 12.70
C ILE A 250 -12.46 6.53 13.15
N ARG A 251 -12.61 7.03 14.39
CA ARG A 251 -13.92 7.32 14.96
C ARG A 251 -14.56 8.52 14.26
N ARG A 252 -15.82 8.36 13.82
CA ARG A 252 -16.67 9.46 13.33
C ARG A 252 -17.91 9.60 14.20
N GLY A 253 -18.20 10.82 14.66
CA GLY A 253 -19.36 11.10 15.50
C GLY A 253 -20.67 10.55 14.91
N GLY A 254 -21.44 9.85 15.75
CA GLY A 254 -22.83 9.45 15.49
C GLY A 254 -23.10 8.00 15.03
N ARG A 255 -22.10 7.15 14.78
CA ARG A 255 -22.30 5.70 14.55
C ARG A 255 -22.00 4.88 15.80
N ALA A 256 -22.83 3.87 16.07
CA ALA A 256 -22.91 3.14 17.34
C ALA A 256 -21.85 2.02 17.54
N ALA A 257 -20.99 1.78 16.56
CA ALA A 257 -20.01 0.69 16.62
C ALA A 257 -18.61 1.23 16.95
N ASP A 258 -18.20 1.07 18.20
CA ASP A 258 -16.85 1.38 18.66
C ASP A 258 -15.95 0.15 18.45
N LEU A 259 -14.96 0.26 17.56
CA LEU A 259 -13.82 -0.66 17.56
C LEU A 259 -12.91 -0.29 18.74
N PRO A 260 -12.34 -1.26 19.47
CA PRO A 260 -11.30 -0.98 20.45
C PRO A 260 -10.14 -0.21 19.80
N ASP A 261 -9.60 0.78 20.49
CA ASP A 261 -8.45 1.61 20.06
C ASP A 261 -8.64 2.38 18.74
N MET A 262 -9.88 2.76 18.39
CA MET A 262 -10.09 3.74 17.33
C MET A 262 -9.39 5.05 17.68
N LEU A 263 -8.78 5.69 16.68
CA LEU A 263 -8.34 7.07 16.84
C LEU A 263 -9.57 7.94 17.14
N GLU A 264 -9.48 8.74 18.20
CA GLU A 264 -10.48 9.74 18.57
C GLU A 264 -10.84 10.65 17.38
N GLU A 265 -11.96 11.37 17.47
CA GLU A 265 -12.40 12.32 16.45
C GLU A 265 -11.23 13.19 16.00
N LEU A 266 -10.82 12.97 14.74
CA LEU A 266 -9.77 13.75 14.13
C LEU A 266 -10.27 15.19 14.02
N PRO A 267 -9.45 16.19 14.38
CA PRO A 267 -9.83 17.58 14.18
C PRO A 267 -10.20 17.80 12.72
N GLN A 268 -11.17 18.68 12.46
CA GLN A 268 -11.44 19.16 11.11
C GLN A 268 -10.09 19.55 10.47
N SER A 269 -9.85 19.08 9.25
CA SER A 269 -8.58 18.86 8.52
C SER A 269 -7.62 20.07 8.34
N ILE A 270 -7.42 20.87 9.37
CA ILE A 270 -6.74 22.18 9.33
C ILE A 270 -5.71 22.32 10.47
N HIS A 271 -5.79 21.48 11.51
CA HIS A 271 -4.88 21.52 12.66
C HIS A 271 -3.90 20.36 12.63
N CYS A 272 -2.62 20.66 12.84
CA CYS A 272 -1.64 19.61 13.02
C CYS A 272 -1.84 18.86 14.34
N ARG A 273 -2.11 17.55 14.24
CA ARG A 273 -2.16 16.63 15.39
C ARG A 273 -1.31 15.41 15.09
N ILE A 274 -0.16 15.32 15.75
CA ILE A 274 0.74 14.18 15.75
C ILE A 274 0.49 13.40 17.03
N PHE A 275 0.00 12.16 16.89
CA PHE A 275 -0.30 11.27 18.02
C PHE A 275 0.96 10.60 18.53
N ASP A 276 1.82 10.15 17.61
CA ASP A 276 3.10 9.55 17.98
C ASP A 276 4.12 9.67 16.85
N ALA A 277 5.40 9.71 17.20
CA ALA A 277 6.50 9.69 16.26
C ALA A 277 7.77 9.09 16.87
N ASP A 278 8.64 8.52 16.04
CA ASP A 278 10.04 8.24 16.36
C ASP A 278 10.92 8.41 15.11
N CYS A 279 12.22 8.59 15.32
CA CYS A 279 13.17 8.80 14.25
C CYS A 279 14.55 8.19 14.52
N GLU A 280 15.27 7.90 13.45
CA GLU A 280 16.71 7.67 13.47
C GLU A 280 17.45 9.01 13.28
N VAL A 281 18.24 9.41 14.28
CA VAL A 281 19.02 10.65 14.22
C VAL A 281 20.35 10.40 13.52
N LYS A 282 20.54 11.02 12.35
CA LYS A 282 21.78 10.98 11.56
C LYS A 282 22.53 12.31 11.70
N VAL A 283 23.75 12.39 11.17
CA VAL A 283 24.63 13.57 11.32
C VAL A 283 23.94 14.87 10.85
N LYS A 284 23.34 14.87 9.65
CA LYS A 284 22.71 16.05 9.03
C LYS A 284 21.18 16.03 9.00
N ARG A 285 20.56 14.89 9.29
CA ARG A 285 19.11 14.67 9.16
C ARG A 285 18.55 13.82 10.28
N ALA A 286 17.26 13.93 10.54
CA ALA A 286 16.48 13.00 11.34
C ALA A 286 15.50 12.28 10.39
N GLU A 287 15.65 10.96 10.27
CA GLU A 287 14.78 10.13 9.44
C GLU A 287 13.65 9.56 10.29
N VAL A 288 12.46 10.14 10.17
CA VAL A 288 11.23 9.67 10.82
C VAL A 288 10.89 8.29 10.25
N ASN A 289 10.88 7.29 11.13
CA ASN A 289 10.67 5.88 10.79
C ASN A 289 9.44 5.28 11.51
N SER A 290 8.84 6.02 12.45
CA SER A 290 7.53 5.74 13.03
C SER A 290 6.75 7.05 13.12
N PHE A 291 5.51 7.08 12.66
CA PHE A 291 4.67 8.27 12.72
C PHE A 291 3.20 7.89 12.69
N LEU A 292 2.38 8.64 13.42
CA LEU A 292 0.93 8.57 13.41
C LEU A 292 0.35 9.97 13.57
N GLY A 293 -0.36 10.46 12.56
CA GLY A 293 -1.06 11.74 12.62
C GLY A 293 -0.95 12.57 11.35
N PHE A 294 -1.19 13.88 11.49
CA PHE A 294 -1.14 14.82 10.38
C PHE A 294 0.27 15.38 10.16
N TRP A 295 0.64 15.58 8.89
CA TRP A 295 1.86 16.22 8.48
C TRP A 295 1.62 17.20 7.33
N HIS A 296 2.26 18.36 7.43
CA HIS A 296 2.38 19.31 6.34
C HIS A 296 3.74 20.01 6.43
N PRO A 297 4.64 19.86 5.44
CA PRO A 297 6.03 20.32 5.54
C PRO A 297 6.15 21.86 5.62
N GLY A 298 5.16 22.60 5.12
CA GLY A 298 5.10 24.06 5.21
C GLY A 298 4.44 24.62 6.48
N ARG A 299 4.02 23.79 7.44
CA ARG A 299 3.34 24.25 8.67
C ARG A 299 4.28 24.15 9.85
N GLN A 300 4.63 25.31 10.43
CA GLN A 300 5.56 25.40 11.54
C GLN A 300 5.04 24.65 12.80
N GLU A 301 3.74 24.73 13.06
CA GLU A 301 3.07 24.01 14.16
C GLU A 301 3.32 22.48 14.11
N CYS A 302 3.30 21.86 12.92
CA CYS A 302 3.59 20.44 12.76
C CYS A 302 5.04 20.12 13.12
N ARG A 303 5.96 20.99 12.70
CA ARG A 303 7.38 20.82 12.96
C ARG A 303 7.67 20.93 14.46
N GLU A 304 7.08 21.91 15.13
CA GLU A 304 7.24 22.13 16.56
C GLU A 304 6.71 20.95 17.37
N GLN A 305 5.48 20.50 17.06
CA GLN A 305 4.89 19.32 17.73
C GLN A 305 5.73 18.06 17.52
N LEU A 306 6.25 17.83 16.30
CA LEU A 306 7.12 16.69 16.02
C LEU A 306 8.41 16.77 16.83
N VAL A 307 9.08 17.92 16.83
CA VAL A 307 10.32 18.13 17.59
C VAL A 307 10.09 17.89 19.08
N ASP A 308 8.98 18.36 19.64
CA ASP A 308 8.64 18.17 21.05
C ASP A 308 8.41 16.70 21.40
N ILE A 309 7.66 15.96 20.57
CA ILE A 309 7.44 14.52 20.74
C ILE A 309 8.79 13.77 20.71
N LEU A 310 9.63 14.08 19.72
CA LEU A 310 10.94 13.44 19.55
C LEU A 310 11.88 13.78 20.71
N LYS A 311 11.90 15.03 21.18
CA LYS A 311 12.67 15.46 22.36
C LYS A 311 12.26 14.70 23.62
N ARG A 312 10.96 14.51 23.88
CA ARG A 312 10.45 13.72 25.02
C ARG A 312 10.89 12.25 24.96
N LYS A 313 11.16 11.72 23.77
CA LYS A 313 11.73 10.38 23.55
C LYS A 313 13.26 10.35 23.53
N GLY A 314 13.93 11.45 23.88
CA GLY A 314 15.39 11.54 23.92
C GLY A 314 16.05 11.65 22.54
N ARG A 315 15.31 12.01 21.47
CA ARG A 315 15.85 12.22 20.14
C ARG A 315 16.21 13.69 19.93
N ASN A 316 17.50 14.00 19.78
CA ASN A 316 17.94 15.35 19.46
C ASN A 316 17.89 15.62 17.94
N VAL A 317 16.89 16.39 17.51
CA VAL A 317 16.63 16.73 16.12
C VAL A 317 16.85 18.21 15.79
N GLU A 318 17.38 18.99 16.73
CA GLU A 318 17.58 20.43 16.56
C GLU A 318 18.60 20.72 15.44
N GLY A 319 18.27 21.67 14.56
CA GLY A 319 19.09 22.01 13.40
C GLY A 319 19.17 20.94 12.30
N LYS A 320 18.47 19.80 12.43
CA LYS A 320 18.49 18.72 11.44
C LYS A 320 17.35 18.86 10.42
N LYS A 321 17.63 18.41 9.19
CA LYS A 321 16.58 18.22 8.18
C LYS A 321 15.70 17.04 8.59
N ILE A 322 14.38 17.21 8.57
CA ILE A 322 13.43 16.13 8.86
C ILE A 322 13.06 15.47 7.53
N GLU A 323 13.22 14.15 7.45
CA GLU A 323 12.85 13.34 6.30
C GLU A 323 12.04 12.13 6.78
N PHE A 324 11.16 11.60 5.95
CA PHE A 324 10.40 10.39 6.26
C PHE A 324 10.98 9.18 5.51
N ALA A 325 11.17 8.07 6.22
CA ALA A 325 11.76 6.86 5.68
C ALA A 325 11.02 6.40 4.40
N GLY A 326 11.75 6.26 3.28
CA GLY A 326 11.18 5.81 2.00
C GLY A 326 10.39 6.86 1.20
N ILE A 327 10.10 8.02 1.78
CA ILE A 327 9.45 9.17 1.10
C ILE A 327 10.45 10.29 0.86
N GLY A 328 11.29 10.61 1.85
CA GLY A 328 12.16 11.78 1.84
C GLY A 328 11.39 13.02 2.29
N ASP A 329 11.18 13.95 1.36
CA ASP A 329 10.44 15.19 1.59
C ASP A 329 8.99 15.08 1.10
N PHE A 330 8.07 15.67 1.85
CA PHE A 330 6.68 15.82 1.40
C PHE A 330 6.51 17.03 0.51
N THR A 331 5.50 16.96 -0.33
CA THR A 331 4.99 18.11 -1.08
C THR A 331 4.18 19.01 -0.14
N ARG A 332 3.87 20.24 -0.56
CA ARG A 332 3.08 21.20 0.24
C ARG A 332 1.58 20.85 0.22
N ALA A 333 1.26 19.62 0.59
CA ALA A 333 -0.09 19.12 0.78
C ALA A 333 -0.26 18.62 2.22
N TRP A 334 -1.50 18.53 2.66
CA TRP A 334 -1.83 17.88 3.93
C TRP A 334 -1.86 16.37 3.74
N HIS A 335 -1.20 15.66 4.65
CA HIS A 335 -1.19 14.20 4.69
C HIS A 335 -1.54 13.73 6.09
N PHE A 336 -2.32 12.66 6.17
CA PHE A 336 -2.41 11.84 7.36
C PHE A 336 -1.58 10.58 7.10
N LEU A 337 -0.64 10.32 8.00
CA LEU A 337 0.32 9.22 7.87
C LEU A 337 0.16 8.27 9.05
N ALA A 338 0.10 6.98 8.74
CA ALA A 338 0.31 5.92 9.73
C ALA A 338 1.40 4.98 9.24
N ASN A 339 2.43 4.78 10.07
CA ASN A 339 3.38 3.69 9.85
C ASN A 339 2.64 2.34 9.93
N SER A 340 2.98 1.38 9.08
CA SER A 340 2.28 0.08 8.99
C SER A 340 2.25 -0.66 10.33
N GLY A 341 3.31 -0.52 11.14
CA GLY A 341 3.43 -1.05 12.49
C GLY A 341 2.33 -0.58 13.45
N ARG A 342 1.62 0.51 13.14
CA ARG A 342 0.49 1.05 13.93
C ARG A 342 -0.87 0.53 13.48
N LEU A 343 -0.92 -0.23 12.38
CA LEU A 343 -2.17 -0.80 11.87
C LEU A 343 -2.57 -2.05 12.65
N LYS A 344 -3.87 -2.20 12.90
CA LYS A 344 -4.48 -3.44 13.39
C LYS A 344 -4.37 -4.51 12.30
N ARG A 345 -4.05 -5.75 12.66
CA ARG A 345 -3.81 -6.83 11.68
C ARG A 345 -4.01 -8.25 12.21
N ARG A 346 -4.24 -8.41 13.51
CA ARG A 346 -4.44 -9.72 14.12
C ARG A 346 -5.82 -10.28 13.73
N GLY A 347 -5.96 -11.60 13.76
CA GLY A 347 -7.20 -12.26 13.32
C GLY A 347 -8.43 -11.88 14.16
N ASP A 348 -8.24 -11.67 15.46
CA ASP A 348 -9.27 -11.16 16.37
C ASP A 348 -9.68 -9.72 16.04
N GLU A 349 -8.71 -8.85 15.72
CA GLU A 349 -8.96 -7.48 15.29
C GLU A 349 -9.73 -7.42 13.97
N TRP A 350 -9.35 -8.26 13.00
CA TRP A 350 -10.10 -8.41 11.75
C TRP A 350 -11.50 -8.94 12.01
N SER A 351 -11.65 -9.98 12.83
CA SER A 351 -12.97 -10.54 13.16
C SER A 351 -13.91 -9.47 13.76
N ALA A 352 -13.39 -8.61 14.63
CA ALA A 352 -14.15 -7.50 15.19
C ALA A 352 -14.57 -6.48 14.12
N LEU A 353 -13.66 -6.11 13.20
CA LEU A 353 -14.01 -5.20 12.09
C LEU A 353 -15.06 -5.81 11.16
N LEU A 354 -14.89 -7.09 10.78
CA LEU A 354 -15.75 -7.76 9.80
C LEU A 354 -17.18 -7.96 10.30
N GLN A 355 -17.40 -8.01 11.62
CA GLN A 355 -18.74 -8.01 12.21
C GLN A 355 -19.48 -6.67 12.03
N LEU A 356 -18.76 -5.59 11.76
CA LEU A 356 -19.30 -4.23 11.60
C LEU A 356 -19.43 -3.80 10.13
N LEU A 357 -18.71 -4.47 9.23
CA LEU A 357 -18.90 -4.36 7.78
C LEU A 357 -20.31 -4.83 7.41
#